data_AF-A0A7X7Q2Y2-F1
#
_entry.id   AF-A0A7X7Q2Y2-F1
#
_cell.length_a   1.000
_cell.length_b   1.000
_cell.length_c   1.000
_cell.angle_alpha   90.00
_cell.angle_beta   90.00
_cell.angle_gamma   90.00
#
_symmetry.space_group_name_H-M   'P 1'
#
loop_
_entity.id
_entity.type
_entity.pdbx_description
1 polymer ?
#
loop_
_entity_poly.entity_id
_entity_poly.type
_entity_poly.pdbx_seq_one_letter_code
_entity_poly.pdbx_strand_id
1 'polypeptide(L)'
;MSDYRKYILTKLLDKYEKSKVFRGENLVNRKIDFKFNLDTLKDYYHPTNVELKLEINEVCKNLEKEGLIFIHWQKYEEGNIIERIQLNIDNVDIIYKELKRTSKIELERQMINFLKQYENHPTWISEFVRYLINRLEKGESIDKYFSLNDQKLAQDIFIALEAILKQEIEIPKRLFSIKLFNQSKYFETIEHKIISIMK
;
A
#
# COMPACT_ATOMS: atom_id res chain seq x y z
N MET A 1 -15.73 -20.20 -0.02
CA MET A 1 -16.58 -18.99 0.09
C MET A 1 -15.66 -17.79 0.09
N SER A 2 -16.02 -16.73 -0.63
CA SER A 2 -15.26 -15.49 -0.63
C SER A 2 -15.43 -14.84 0.75
N ASP A 3 -14.35 -14.42 1.40
CA ASP A 3 -14.46 -13.67 2.64
C ASP A 3 -14.89 -12.23 2.31
N TYR A 4 -16.21 -12.01 2.19
CA TYR A 4 -16.78 -10.72 1.83
C TYR A 4 -16.44 -9.63 2.84
N ARG A 5 -16.29 -9.99 4.13
CA ARG A 5 -15.88 -9.06 5.18
C ARG A 5 -14.50 -8.51 4.87
N LYS A 6 -13.51 -9.40 4.69
CA LYS A 6 -12.15 -9.02 4.34
C LYS A 6 -12.09 -8.24 3.01
N TYR A 7 -12.85 -8.67 2.01
CA TYR A 7 -12.93 -7.97 0.72
C TYR A 7 -13.41 -6.52 0.88
N ILE A 8 -14.55 -6.32 1.53
CA ILE A 8 -15.15 -5.00 1.75
C ILE A 8 -14.20 -4.08 2.51
N LEU A 9 -13.66 -4.54 3.63
CA LEU A 9 -12.74 -3.77 4.45
C LEU A 9 -11.47 -3.39 3.68
N THR A 10 -10.92 -4.32 2.89
CA THR A 10 -9.76 -4.04 2.04
C THR A 10 -10.06 -2.97 0.99
N LYS A 11 -11.21 -3.05 0.32
CA LYS A 11 -11.61 -2.04 -0.69
C LYS A 11 -11.82 -0.65 -0.10
N LEU A 12 -12.39 -0.58 1.11
CA LEU A 12 -12.56 0.69 1.82
C LEU A 12 -11.22 1.28 2.24
N LEU A 13 -10.30 0.48 2.80
CA LEU A 13 -8.95 0.95 3.14
C LEU A 13 -8.17 1.41 1.90
N ASP A 14 -8.23 0.68 0.80
CA ASP A 14 -7.55 1.07 -0.45
C ASP A 14 -8.03 2.43 -0.96
N LYS A 15 -9.33 2.73 -0.83
CA LYS A 15 -9.90 4.03 -1.17
C LYS A 15 -9.49 5.10 -0.16
N TYR A 16 -9.48 4.77 1.12
CA TYR A 16 -9.05 5.66 2.19
C TYR A 16 -7.61 6.11 1.98
N GLU A 17 -6.67 5.19 1.78
CA GLU A 17 -5.23 5.50 1.60
C GLU A 17 -4.90 6.29 0.32
N LYS A 18 -5.80 6.25 -0.68
CA LYS A 18 -5.69 7.06 -1.91
C LYS A 18 -6.37 8.41 -1.78
N SER A 19 -7.16 8.62 -0.73
CA SER A 19 -7.92 9.85 -0.53
C SER A 19 -7.04 10.97 0.03
N LYS A 20 -7.44 12.22 -0.21
CA LYS A 20 -6.78 13.39 0.41
C LYS A 20 -7.00 13.45 1.93
N VAL A 21 -8.11 12.86 2.42
CA VAL A 21 -8.45 12.80 3.84
C VAL A 21 -7.35 12.09 4.63
N PHE A 22 -6.80 11.02 4.06
CA PHE A 22 -5.72 10.26 4.67
C PHE A 22 -4.48 11.11 4.97
N ARG A 23 -4.16 12.10 4.13
CA ARG A 23 -2.99 12.99 4.32
C ARG A 23 -3.26 14.21 5.21
N GLY A 24 -4.44 14.32 5.83
CA GLY A 24 -4.84 15.51 6.59
C GLY A 24 -5.13 16.74 5.73
N GLU A 25 -5.08 16.60 4.41
CA GLU A 25 -5.40 17.66 3.46
C GLU A 25 -6.92 17.68 3.21
N ASN A 26 -7.62 18.61 3.86
CA ASN A 26 -9.07 18.82 3.88
C ASN A 26 -9.82 18.01 4.95
N LEU A 27 -10.00 18.63 6.12
CA LEU A 27 -10.87 18.16 7.21
C LEU A 27 -12.37 18.35 6.91
N VAL A 28 -12.73 18.96 5.76
CA VAL A 28 -14.11 19.25 5.42
C VAL A 28 -14.70 18.11 4.57
N ASN A 29 -15.39 17.19 5.25
CA ASN A 29 -16.53 16.43 4.75
C ASN A 29 -16.34 15.46 3.56
N ARG A 30 -15.14 14.89 3.36
CA ARG A 30 -14.95 13.84 2.34
C ARG A 30 -15.26 12.45 2.88
N LYS A 31 -16.35 11.87 2.37
CA LYS A 31 -16.80 10.49 2.63
C LYS A 31 -16.00 9.50 1.79
N ILE A 32 -15.65 8.35 2.36
CA ILE A 32 -15.02 7.25 1.64
C ILE A 32 -16.08 6.21 1.31
N ASP A 33 -16.63 6.32 0.10
CA ASP A 33 -17.73 5.47 -0.36
C ASP A 33 -17.27 4.33 -1.27
N PHE A 34 -17.87 3.16 -1.08
CA PHE A 34 -17.79 2.01 -1.97
C PHE A 34 -19.20 1.69 -2.48
N LYS A 35 -19.46 2.09 -3.74
CA LYS A 35 -20.72 1.85 -4.43
C LYS A 35 -20.76 0.41 -4.93
N PHE A 36 -21.92 -0.24 -4.78
CA PHE A 36 -22.16 -1.57 -5.33
C PHE A 36 -22.63 -1.43 -6.78
N ASN A 37 -22.01 -2.20 -7.67
CA ASN A 37 -22.43 -2.38 -9.06
C ASN A 37 -21.76 -3.64 -9.64
N LEU A 38 -22.12 -4.01 -10.87
CA LEU A 38 -21.56 -5.16 -11.58
C LEU A 38 -20.04 -5.10 -11.81
N ASP A 39 -19.41 -3.92 -11.74
CA ASP A 39 -17.95 -3.82 -11.92
C ASP A 39 -17.18 -3.99 -10.61
N THR A 40 -17.80 -3.62 -9.49
CA THR A 40 -17.17 -3.54 -8.17
C THR A 40 -17.52 -4.71 -7.26
N LEU A 41 -18.71 -5.32 -7.44
CA LEU A 41 -19.20 -6.43 -6.63
C LEU A 41 -20.21 -7.29 -7.42
N LYS A 42 -19.70 -8.06 -8.39
CA LYS A 42 -20.50 -8.93 -9.27
C LYS A 42 -21.43 -9.89 -8.52
N ASP A 43 -20.92 -10.50 -7.46
CA ASP A 43 -21.65 -11.49 -6.65
C ASP A 43 -22.94 -10.92 -6.04
N TYR A 44 -22.98 -9.61 -5.76
CA TYR A 44 -24.16 -8.95 -5.22
C TYR A 44 -25.33 -8.90 -6.21
N TYR A 45 -25.02 -8.89 -7.51
CA TYR A 45 -25.98 -8.83 -8.61
C TYR A 45 -26.08 -10.15 -9.36
N HIS A 46 -25.74 -11.27 -8.71
CA HIS A 46 -25.76 -12.57 -9.34
C HIS A 46 -27.19 -12.95 -9.78
N PRO A 47 -27.42 -13.32 -11.06
CA PRO A 47 -28.78 -13.46 -11.61
C PRO A 47 -29.59 -14.61 -11.01
N THR A 48 -28.93 -15.67 -10.57
CA THR A 48 -29.58 -16.91 -10.11
C THR A 48 -29.28 -17.29 -8.67
N ASN A 49 -28.36 -16.57 -8.00
CA ASN A 49 -27.91 -16.92 -6.66
C ASN A 49 -28.17 -15.76 -5.70
N VAL A 50 -29.36 -15.79 -5.11
CA VAL A 50 -29.83 -14.77 -4.17
C VAL A 50 -29.08 -14.86 -2.83
N GLU A 51 -28.54 -16.03 -2.49
CA GLU A 51 -27.83 -16.25 -1.22
C GLU A 51 -26.60 -15.36 -1.10
N LEU A 52 -25.89 -15.10 -2.21
CA LEU A 52 -24.72 -14.20 -2.23
C LEU A 52 -25.09 -12.78 -1.81
N LYS A 53 -26.22 -12.25 -2.31
CA LYS A 53 -26.73 -10.93 -1.90
C LYS A 53 -27.06 -10.90 -0.41
N LEU A 54 -27.73 -11.95 0.09
CA LEU A 54 -28.10 -12.05 1.50
C LEU A 54 -26.86 -12.15 2.40
N GLU A 55 -25.88 -12.96 2.03
CA GLU A 55 -24.60 -13.10 2.74
C GLU A 55 -23.86 -11.75 2.81
N ILE A 56 -23.75 -11.05 1.68
CA ILE A 56 -23.11 -9.72 1.63
C ILE A 56 -23.89 -8.70 2.49
N ASN A 57 -25.22 -8.71 2.45
CA ASN A 57 -26.04 -7.83 3.28
C ASN A 57 -25.80 -8.10 4.77
N GLU A 58 -25.77 -9.36 5.21
CA GLU A 58 -25.50 -9.72 6.60
C GLU A 58 -24.09 -9.32 7.04
N VAL A 59 -23.09 -9.51 6.17
CA VAL A 59 -21.72 -9.03 6.42
C VAL A 59 -21.72 -7.51 6.61
N CYS A 60 -22.36 -6.75 5.73
CA CYS A 60 -22.45 -5.29 5.85
C CYS A 60 -23.17 -4.86 7.14
N LYS A 61 -24.28 -5.51 7.51
CA LYS A 61 -25.01 -5.22 8.75
C LYS A 61 -24.15 -5.47 9.99
N ASN A 62 -23.37 -6.56 9.99
CA ASN A 62 -22.43 -6.84 11.08
C ASN A 62 -21.34 -5.77 11.16
N LEU A 63 -20.75 -5.38 10.03
CA LEU A 63 -19.75 -4.30 9.97
C LEU A 63 -20.31 -2.95 10.45
N GLU A 64 -21.57 -2.64 10.12
CA GLU A 64 -22.25 -1.43 10.60
C GLU A 64 -22.55 -1.48 12.10
N LYS A 65 -22.98 -2.65 12.61
CA LYS A 65 -23.19 -2.88 14.04
C LYS A 65 -21.91 -2.71 14.87
N GLU A 66 -20.78 -3.10 14.30
CA GLU A 66 -19.45 -2.89 14.88
C GLU A 66 -18.95 -1.44 14.72
N GLY A 67 -19.70 -0.59 14.02
CA GLY A 67 -19.37 0.80 13.78
C GLY A 67 -18.21 1.00 12.80
N LEU A 68 -17.91 0.02 11.94
CA LEU A 68 -16.81 0.12 10.96
C LEU A 68 -17.24 0.78 9.65
N ILE A 69 -18.53 0.70 9.32
CA ILE A 69 -19.12 1.28 8.11
C ILE A 69 -20.50 1.90 8.40
N PHE A 70 -21.00 2.67 7.45
CA PHE A 70 -22.41 3.07 7.36
C PHE A 70 -23.00 2.54 6.05
N ILE A 71 -24.15 1.89 6.13
CA ILE A 71 -24.88 1.36 4.98
C ILE A 71 -25.79 2.46 4.42
N HIS A 72 -25.75 2.64 3.10
CA HIS A 72 -26.70 3.47 2.38
C HIS A 72 -27.53 2.57 1.48
N TRP A 73 -28.78 2.37 1.87
CA TRP A 73 -29.75 1.59 1.12
C TRP A 73 -30.21 2.34 -0.13
N GLN A 74 -30.55 1.59 -1.17
CA GLN A 74 -31.23 2.14 -2.33
C GLN A 74 -32.61 2.67 -1.90
N LYS A 75 -33.02 3.78 -2.50
CA LYS A 75 -34.31 4.42 -2.20
C LYS A 75 -35.46 3.41 -2.36
N TYR A 76 -36.29 3.30 -1.32
CA TYR A 76 -37.42 2.36 -1.23
C TYR A 76 -37.05 0.87 -1.10
N GLU A 77 -35.78 0.54 -0.88
CA GLU A 77 -35.25 -0.84 -0.80
C GLU A 77 -34.47 -1.07 0.52
N GLU A 78 -34.88 -0.38 1.59
CA GLU A 78 -34.25 -0.49 2.91
C GLU A 78 -34.29 -1.93 3.43
N GLY A 79 -33.15 -2.42 3.90
CA GLY A 79 -32.98 -3.81 4.33
C GLY A 79 -32.84 -4.83 3.20
N ASN A 80 -33.06 -4.43 1.93
CA ASN A 80 -33.01 -5.32 0.78
C ASN A 80 -31.82 -5.06 -0.15
N ILE A 81 -31.66 -3.83 -0.66
CA ILE A 81 -30.64 -3.47 -1.65
C ILE A 81 -29.74 -2.35 -1.13
N ILE A 82 -28.47 -2.68 -0.92
CA ILE A 82 -27.42 -1.72 -0.57
C ILE A 82 -26.98 -1.00 -1.85
N GLU A 83 -27.08 0.33 -1.86
CA GLU A 83 -26.55 1.16 -2.95
C GLU A 83 -25.04 1.36 -2.80
N ARG A 84 -24.62 1.72 -1.59
CA ARG A 84 -23.22 1.92 -1.24
C ARG A 84 -22.99 1.73 0.25
N ILE A 85 -21.74 1.50 0.60
CA ILE A 85 -21.27 1.55 1.99
C ILE A 85 -20.26 2.68 2.12
N GLN A 86 -20.21 3.30 3.29
CA GLN A 86 -19.30 4.38 3.64
C GLN A 86 -18.39 3.92 4.78
N LEU A 87 -17.09 4.18 4.69
CA LEU A 87 -16.15 3.92 5.80
C LEU A 87 -16.49 4.81 7.00
N ASN A 88 -16.50 4.23 8.20
CA ASN A 88 -16.39 5.02 9.42
C ASN A 88 -14.91 5.33 9.71
N ILE A 89 -14.50 6.57 9.45
CA ILE A 89 -13.10 7.00 9.59
C ILE A 89 -12.67 6.96 11.06
N ASP A 90 -13.57 7.25 11.99
CA ASP A 90 -13.27 7.29 13.43
C ASP A 90 -12.81 5.93 13.96
N ASN A 91 -13.20 4.84 13.29
CA ASN A 91 -12.86 3.46 13.65
C ASN A 91 -11.92 2.78 12.65
N VAL A 92 -11.24 3.54 11.77
CA VAL A 92 -10.38 2.96 10.72
C VAL A 92 -9.20 2.15 11.27
N ASP A 93 -8.70 2.50 12.45
CA ASP A 93 -7.61 1.78 13.13
C ASP A 93 -8.00 0.35 13.50
N ILE A 94 -9.29 0.08 13.78
CA ILE A 94 -9.79 -1.27 14.06
C ILE A 94 -9.67 -2.13 12.80
N ILE A 95 -9.98 -1.56 11.64
CA ILE A 95 -9.90 -2.23 10.34
C ILE A 95 -8.45 -2.58 9.99
N TYR A 96 -7.50 -1.67 10.24
CA TYR A 96 -6.07 -1.94 10.06
C TYR A 96 -5.60 -3.12 10.91
N LYS A 97 -6.00 -3.16 12.19
CA LYS A 97 -5.66 -4.24 13.12
C LYS A 97 -6.24 -5.58 12.67
N GLU A 98 -7.52 -5.60 12.27
CA GLU A 98 -8.20 -6.80 11.80
C GLU A 98 -7.51 -7.38 10.56
N LEU A 99 -7.21 -6.53 9.58
CA LEU A 99 -6.55 -6.93 8.34
C LEU A 99 -5.05 -7.19 8.51
N LYS A 100 -4.49 -6.95 9.71
CA LYS A 100 -3.04 -6.98 9.99
C LYS A 100 -2.25 -6.18 8.95
N ARG A 101 -2.82 -5.05 8.52
CA ARG A 101 -2.25 -4.16 7.50
C ARG A 101 -1.58 -2.98 8.18
N THR A 102 -0.32 -2.73 7.82
CA THR A 102 0.36 -1.48 8.18
C THR A 102 -0.19 -0.36 7.29
N SER A 103 -0.55 0.78 7.89
CA SER A 103 -1.05 1.92 7.11
C SER A 103 0.04 2.49 6.20
N LYS A 104 -0.35 3.07 5.07
CA LYS A 104 0.59 3.70 4.14
C LYS A 104 1.45 4.79 4.79
N ILE A 105 0.92 5.58 5.73
CA ILE A 105 1.68 6.61 6.45
C ILE A 105 2.75 5.98 7.33
N GLU A 106 2.42 4.88 7.99
CA GLU A 106 3.39 4.18 8.84
C GLU A 106 4.48 3.52 8.00
N LEU A 107 4.14 2.97 6.82
CA LEU A 107 5.12 2.49 5.84
C LEU A 107 6.03 3.62 5.30
N GLU A 108 5.44 4.78 4.94
CA GLU A 108 6.19 5.97 4.54
C GLU A 108 7.15 6.41 5.67
N ARG A 109 6.70 6.43 6.92
CA ARG A 109 7.51 6.77 8.10
C ARG A 109 8.65 5.79 8.33
N GLN A 110 8.39 4.49 8.27
CA GLN A 110 9.42 3.45 8.42
C GLN A 110 10.48 3.57 7.33
N MET A 111 10.06 3.78 6.08
CA MET A 111 10.96 3.99 4.96
C MET A 111 11.79 5.26 5.13
N ILE A 112 11.19 6.38 5.53
CA ILE A 112 11.93 7.63 5.82
C ILE A 112 12.97 7.40 6.91
N ASN A 113 12.61 6.72 8.00
CA ASN A 113 13.56 6.42 9.09
C ASN A 113 14.73 5.56 8.63
N PHE A 114 14.49 4.59 7.75
CA PHE A 114 15.55 3.81 7.11
C PHE A 114 16.44 4.70 6.22
N LEU A 115 15.84 5.52 5.35
CA LEU A 115 16.56 6.39 4.43
C LEU A 115 17.44 7.43 5.15
N LYS A 116 17.00 7.95 6.30
CA LYS A 116 17.77 8.90 7.12
C LYS A 116 19.15 8.39 7.54
N GLN A 117 19.36 7.07 7.57
CA GLN A 117 20.68 6.48 7.84
C GLN A 117 21.73 6.88 6.78
N TYR A 118 21.29 7.23 5.58
CA TYR A 118 22.14 7.60 4.44
C TYR A 118 22.11 9.10 4.11
N GLU A 119 21.41 9.92 4.91
CA GLU A 119 21.19 11.36 4.64
C GLU A 119 22.49 12.19 4.64
N ASN A 120 23.51 11.69 5.35
CA ASN A 120 24.84 12.28 5.45
C ASN A 120 25.93 11.45 4.74
N HIS A 121 25.54 10.56 3.82
CA HIS A 121 26.49 9.77 3.04
C HIS A 121 27.43 10.70 2.22
N PRO A 122 28.76 10.48 2.18
CA PRO A 122 29.74 11.41 1.60
C PRO A 122 29.71 11.52 0.06
N THR A 123 28.73 10.90 -0.61
CA THR A 123 28.61 10.85 -2.07
C THR A 123 27.23 11.31 -2.51
N TRP A 124 26.96 11.26 -3.82
CA TRP A 124 25.65 11.56 -4.42
C TRP A 124 24.48 10.75 -3.83
N ILE A 125 24.75 9.65 -3.11
CA ILE A 125 23.73 8.88 -2.39
C ILE A 125 22.93 9.78 -1.43
N SER A 126 23.58 10.73 -0.75
CA SER A 126 22.88 11.65 0.17
C SER A 126 21.86 12.54 -0.54
N GLU A 127 22.18 13.03 -1.73
CA GLU A 127 21.27 13.83 -2.56
C GLU A 127 20.08 12.99 -3.03
N PHE A 128 20.33 11.76 -3.48
CA PHE A 128 19.29 10.81 -3.88
C PHE A 128 18.36 10.48 -2.70
N VAL A 129 18.91 10.25 -1.51
CA VAL A 129 18.17 9.99 -0.28
C VAL A 129 17.28 11.16 0.10
N ARG A 130 17.82 12.39 0.10
CA ARG A 130 17.03 13.60 0.38
C ARG A 130 15.89 13.79 -0.64
N TYR A 131 16.16 13.49 -1.91
CA TYR A 131 15.13 13.49 -2.94
C TYR A 131 14.00 12.49 -2.64
N LEU A 132 14.34 11.25 -2.24
CA LEU A 132 13.35 10.24 -1.86
C LEU A 132 12.54 10.65 -0.62
N ILE A 133 13.20 11.13 0.43
CA ILE A 133 12.53 11.59 1.66
C ILE A 133 11.52 12.71 1.33
N ASN A 134 11.93 13.73 0.58
CA ASN A 134 11.06 14.83 0.19
C ASN A 134 9.87 14.36 -0.69
N ARG A 135 10.05 13.33 -1.54
CA ARG A 135 8.92 12.71 -2.26
C ARG A 135 7.92 12.06 -1.31
N LEU A 136 8.41 11.27 -0.34
CA LEU A 136 7.56 10.58 0.63
C LEU A 136 6.81 11.57 1.53
N GLU A 137 7.46 12.64 1.98
CA GLU A 137 6.83 13.70 2.76
C GLU A 137 5.72 14.42 1.98
N LYS A 138 5.89 14.58 0.67
CA LYS A 138 4.84 15.09 -0.25
C LYS A 138 3.81 14.03 -0.63
N GLY A 139 4.01 12.80 -0.20
CA GLY A 139 3.12 11.70 -0.50
C GLY A 139 3.21 11.14 -1.92
N GLU A 140 4.29 11.44 -2.62
CA GLU A 140 4.58 10.95 -3.95
C GLU A 140 5.15 9.53 -3.89
N SER A 141 4.82 8.69 -4.89
CA SER A 141 5.38 7.34 -4.97
C SER A 141 6.87 7.37 -5.29
N ILE A 142 7.58 6.40 -4.70
CA ILE A 142 8.99 6.05 -4.97
C ILE A 142 9.13 4.69 -5.67
N ASP A 143 8.02 4.04 -6.04
CA ASP A 143 8.00 2.65 -6.55
C ASP A 143 8.82 2.44 -7.83
N LYS A 144 9.15 3.55 -8.53
CA LYS A 144 10.14 3.56 -9.62
C LYS A 144 11.46 2.92 -9.19
N TYR A 145 11.90 3.15 -7.96
CA TYR A 145 13.16 2.66 -7.42
C TYR A 145 12.95 1.36 -6.67
N PHE A 146 12.10 1.36 -5.65
CA PHE A 146 11.73 0.17 -4.85
C PHE A 146 10.40 0.39 -4.15
N SER A 147 9.74 -0.70 -3.75
CA SER A 147 8.43 -0.63 -3.10
C SER A 147 8.54 -0.14 -1.67
N LEU A 148 7.55 0.66 -1.24
CA LEU A 148 7.40 1.03 0.18
C LEU A 148 7.27 -0.17 1.13
N ASN A 149 6.77 -1.30 0.63
CA ASN A 149 6.58 -2.52 1.41
C ASN A 149 7.82 -3.42 1.44
N ASP A 150 8.88 -3.09 0.69
CA ASP A 150 10.06 -3.95 0.53
C ASP A 150 11.32 -3.23 1.02
N GLN A 151 11.41 -3.08 2.34
CA GLN A 151 12.59 -2.49 2.99
C GLN A 151 13.85 -3.33 2.74
N LYS A 152 13.72 -4.66 2.56
CA LYS A 152 14.86 -5.53 2.27
C LYS A 152 15.47 -5.22 0.92
N LEU A 153 14.65 -5.10 -0.13
CA LEU A 153 15.11 -4.67 -1.45
C LEU A 153 15.74 -3.27 -1.41
N ALA A 154 15.16 -2.33 -0.67
CA ALA A 154 15.75 -1.01 -0.50
C ALA A 154 17.16 -1.12 0.10
N GLN A 155 17.32 -1.88 1.19
CA GLN A 155 18.60 -2.14 1.83
C GLN A 155 19.61 -2.77 0.86
N ASP A 156 19.21 -3.80 0.11
CA ASP A 156 20.10 -4.49 -0.82
C ASP A 156 20.56 -3.57 -1.97
N ILE A 157 19.71 -2.63 -2.40
CA ILE A 157 20.08 -1.58 -3.36
C ILE A 157 21.14 -0.64 -2.76
N PHE A 158 20.96 -0.15 -1.54
CA PHE A 158 21.95 0.73 -0.90
C PHE A 158 23.29 0.01 -0.67
N ILE A 159 23.27 -1.25 -0.23
CA ILE A 159 24.47 -2.10 -0.11
C ILE A 159 25.20 -2.20 -1.46
N ALA A 160 24.47 -2.44 -2.54
CA ALA A 160 25.06 -2.53 -3.87
C ALA A 160 25.65 -1.19 -4.33
N LEU A 161 24.96 -0.07 -4.11
CA LEU A 161 25.44 1.26 -4.47
C LEU A 161 26.74 1.62 -3.75
N GLU A 162 26.81 1.38 -2.44
CA GLU A 162 28.03 1.60 -1.66
C GLU A 162 29.18 0.72 -2.14
N ALA A 163 28.91 -0.55 -2.44
CA ALA A 163 29.92 -1.49 -2.93
C ALA A 163 30.44 -1.09 -4.32
N ILE A 164 29.57 -0.59 -5.22
CA ILE A 164 29.97 -0.06 -6.52
C ILE A 164 30.88 1.16 -6.35
N LEU A 165 30.56 2.08 -5.45
CA LEU A 165 31.37 3.29 -5.21
C LEU A 165 32.76 2.99 -4.64
N LYS A 166 32.90 1.90 -3.89
CA LYS A 166 34.18 1.45 -3.32
C LYS A 166 34.95 0.51 -4.26
N GLN A 167 34.40 0.17 -5.42
CA GLN A 167 34.99 -0.82 -6.31
C GLN A 167 36.14 -0.21 -7.11
N GLU A 168 37.36 -0.68 -6.86
CA GLU A 168 38.56 -0.19 -7.54
C GLU A 168 38.95 -1.01 -8.78
N ILE A 169 38.54 -2.29 -8.83
CA ILE A 169 38.89 -3.23 -9.91
C ILE A 169 37.64 -3.78 -10.58
N GLU A 170 37.71 -4.10 -11.87
CA GLU A 170 36.59 -4.78 -12.52
C GLU A 170 36.46 -6.23 -12.01
N ILE A 171 35.25 -6.64 -11.61
CA ILE A 171 34.96 -8.03 -11.23
C ILE A 171 33.70 -8.55 -11.92
N PRO A 172 33.59 -9.88 -12.16
CA PRO A 172 32.38 -10.46 -12.71
C PRO A 172 31.16 -10.21 -11.81
N LYS A 173 30.02 -9.86 -12.40
CA LYS A 173 28.75 -9.63 -11.68
C LYS A 173 28.37 -10.78 -10.75
N ARG A 174 28.61 -12.02 -11.16
CA ARG A 174 28.37 -13.21 -10.33
C ARG A 174 29.18 -13.17 -9.03
N LEU A 175 30.46 -12.81 -9.11
CA LEU A 175 31.34 -12.71 -7.95
C LEU A 175 30.92 -11.55 -7.05
N PHE A 176 30.55 -10.41 -7.64
CA PHE A 176 29.97 -9.27 -6.93
C PHE A 176 28.71 -9.67 -6.14
N SER A 177 27.79 -10.39 -6.80
CA SER A 177 26.55 -10.87 -6.21
C SER A 177 26.77 -11.85 -5.04
N ILE A 178 27.72 -12.79 -5.17
CA ILE A 178 28.08 -13.73 -4.09
C ILE A 178 28.65 -12.95 -2.89
N LYS A 179 29.56 -12.00 -3.13
CA LYS A 179 30.19 -11.22 -2.05
C LYS A 179 29.20 -10.42 -1.22
N LEU A 180 28.17 -9.84 -1.84
CA LEU A 180 27.21 -8.99 -1.14
C LEU A 180 26.00 -9.75 -0.58
N PHE A 181 25.49 -10.71 -1.34
CA PHE A 181 24.17 -11.31 -1.08
C PHE A 181 24.22 -12.82 -0.83
N ASN A 182 25.41 -13.43 -0.88
CA ASN A 182 25.59 -14.88 -0.82
C ASN A 182 24.74 -15.66 -1.83
N GLN A 183 24.41 -15.02 -2.96
CA GLN A 183 23.58 -15.59 -4.02
C GLN A 183 24.15 -15.20 -5.38
N SER A 184 24.40 -16.16 -6.26
CA SER A 184 25.17 -15.92 -7.48
C SER A 184 24.45 -15.11 -8.56
N LYS A 185 23.11 -15.00 -8.50
CA LYS A 185 22.29 -14.32 -9.50
C LYS A 185 21.43 -13.18 -8.94
N TYR A 186 21.51 -12.90 -7.64
CA TYR A 186 20.63 -11.93 -7.02
C TYR A 186 20.87 -10.50 -7.52
N PHE A 187 22.13 -10.11 -7.75
CA PHE A 187 22.44 -8.80 -8.30
C PHE A 187 21.76 -8.54 -9.66
N GLU A 188 21.66 -9.55 -10.53
CA GLU A 188 21.01 -9.43 -11.85
C GLU A 188 19.52 -9.07 -11.72
N THR A 189 18.85 -9.49 -10.64
CA THR A 189 17.43 -9.19 -10.42
C THR A 189 17.21 -7.73 -10.02
N ILE A 190 18.19 -7.09 -9.38
CA ILE A 190 18.11 -5.71 -8.90
C ILE A 190 18.91 -4.72 -9.75
N GLU A 191 19.75 -5.20 -10.68
CA GLU A 191 20.66 -4.39 -11.51
C GLU A 191 19.93 -3.25 -12.23
N HIS A 192 18.79 -3.53 -12.85
CA HIS A 192 18.02 -2.53 -13.59
C HIS A 192 17.59 -1.35 -12.71
N LYS A 193 17.33 -1.57 -11.42
CA LYS A 193 16.99 -0.51 -10.45
C LYS A 193 18.20 0.32 -10.12
N ILE A 194 19.35 -0.31 -9.90
CA ILE A 194 20.62 0.34 -9.63
C ILE A 194 21.00 1.26 -10.81
N ILE A 195 20.92 0.75 -12.04
CA ILE A 195 21.18 1.53 -13.25
C ILE A 195 20.20 2.71 -13.35
N SER A 196 18.92 2.52 -13.01
CA SER A 196 17.94 3.60 -13.03
C SER A 196 18.19 4.68 -11.96
N ILE A 197 18.94 4.38 -10.89
CA ILE A 197 19.29 5.33 -9.84
C ILE A 197 20.54 6.11 -10.24
N MET A 198 21.50 5.46 -10.88
CA MET A 198 22.79 6.06 -11.27
C MET A 198 22.73 6.91 -12.55
N LYS A 199 21.59 6.96 -13.23
CA LYS A 199 21.35 7.80 -14.43
C LYS A 199 20.77 9.15 -14.03
#